data_AF-A0A8K0JVG9-F1
#
_entry.id   AF-A0A8K0JVG9-F1
#
_cell.length_a   1.000
_cell.length_b   1.000
_cell.length_c   1.000
_cell.angle_alpha   90.00
_cell.angle_beta   90.00
_cell.angle_gamma   90.00
#
_symmetry.space_group_name_H-M   'P 1'
#
loop_
_entity.id
_entity.type
_entity.pdbx_description
1 polymer ?
#
loop_
_entity_poly.entity_id
_entity_poly.type
_entity_poly.pdbx_seq_one_letter_code
_entity_poly.pdbx_strand_id
1 'polypeptide(L)'
;MSEQGTSNVLTLATVTEEKKGLGVHGGWSKGSSPLERLQWSLQHDERWRSEVALGRRVGLYRIKGEIGVGNFSQVKMGIHQLTGVL
;
A
#
# COMPACT_ATOMS: atom_id res chain seq x y z
N MET A 1 8.98 -42.62 -6.57
CA MET A 1 7.73 -42.63 -5.78
C MET A 1 7.29 -41.20 -5.63
N SER A 2 6.08 -40.92 -6.09
CA SER A 2 5.52 -39.59 -6.31
C SER A 2 4.79 -39.11 -5.05
N GLU A 3 5.08 -37.90 -4.57
CA GLU A 3 4.19 -37.17 -3.69
C GLU A 3 3.59 -36.00 -4.46
N GLN A 4 2.31 -36.14 -4.80
CA GLN A 4 1.43 -35.03 -5.13
C GLN A 4 0.80 -34.53 -3.83
N GLY A 5 0.80 -33.20 -3.61
CA GLY A 5 0.21 -32.59 -2.43
C GLY A 5 0.19 -31.07 -2.51
N THR A 6 -0.75 -30.56 -3.30
CA THR A 6 -1.15 -29.17 -3.52
C THR A 6 -1.10 -28.26 -2.28
N SER A 7 -0.53 -27.05 -2.40
CA SER A 7 -1.08 -25.86 -1.71
C SER A 7 -0.62 -24.54 -2.32
N ASN A 8 -1.57 -23.86 -2.95
CA ASN A 8 -1.66 -22.41 -3.19
C ASN A 8 -0.62 -21.75 -4.11
N VAL A 9 -0.70 -22.08 -5.40
CA VAL A 9 -0.31 -21.15 -6.48
C VAL A 9 -1.34 -20.02 -6.50
N LEU A 10 -1.08 -18.92 -5.78
CA LEU A 10 -1.84 -17.68 -5.96
C LEU A 10 -1.11 -16.82 -7.00
N THR A 11 -1.55 -17.00 -8.24
CA THR A 11 -1.31 -16.12 -9.38
C THR A 11 -1.63 -14.67 -8.99
N LEU A 12 -0.64 -13.79 -9.00
CA LEU A 12 -0.90 -12.35 -8.99
C LEU A 12 -0.63 -11.79 -10.37
N ALA A 13 -1.72 -11.50 -11.08
CA ALA A 13 -1.72 -10.83 -12.37
C ALA A 13 -0.94 -9.52 -12.26
N THR A 14 -0.04 -9.30 -13.23
CA THR A 14 0.61 -8.02 -13.48
C THR A 14 -0.46 -6.99 -13.82
N VAL A 15 -0.76 -6.09 -12.89
CA VAL A 15 -1.53 -4.88 -13.21
C VAL A 15 -0.55 -3.89 -13.81
N THR A 16 -0.67 -3.73 -15.13
CA THR A 16 -0.06 -2.65 -15.93
C THR A 16 -0.28 -1.29 -15.27
N GLU A 17 0.78 -0.49 -15.23
CA GLU A 17 0.76 0.89 -14.75
C GLU A 17 -0.27 1.73 -15.52
N GLU A 18 -1.39 2.03 -14.89
CA GLU A 18 -2.22 3.16 -15.31
C GLU A 18 -1.92 4.34 -14.37
N LYS A 19 -1.17 5.31 -14.89
CA LYS A 19 -1.01 6.63 -14.28
C LYS A 19 -2.37 7.32 -14.23
N LYS A 20 -3.14 7.13 -13.15
CA LYS A 20 -4.22 8.03 -12.77
C LYS A 20 -3.73 8.96 -11.67
N GLY A 21 -3.70 10.24 -12.01
CA GLY A 21 -3.32 11.34 -11.14
C GLY A 21 -4.00 11.29 -9.77
N LEU A 22 -3.37 11.98 -8.82
CA LEU A 22 -3.86 12.19 -7.46
C LEU A 22 -5.19 12.95 -7.50
N GLY A 23 -6.29 12.25 -7.77
CA GLY A 23 -7.64 12.76 -7.61
C GLY A 23 -7.94 12.89 -6.12
N VAL A 24 -7.79 14.09 -5.58
CA VAL A 24 -8.22 14.45 -4.23
C VAL A 24 -9.74 14.57 -4.28
N HIS A 25 -10.47 13.48 -4.01
CA HIS A 25 -11.91 13.54 -3.82
C HIS A 25 -12.22 13.91 -2.36
N GLY A 26 -12.60 15.18 -2.17
CA GLY A 26 -13.54 15.72 -1.17
C GLY A 26 -13.45 15.26 0.28
N GLY A 27 -13.01 16.15 1.18
CA GLY A 27 -13.20 15.98 2.63
C GLY A 27 -12.35 16.87 3.54
N TRP A 28 -11.47 17.71 2.99
CA TRP A 28 -10.49 18.44 3.80
C TRP A 28 -10.95 19.89 3.99
N SER A 29 -10.98 20.34 5.25
CA SER A 29 -11.18 21.75 5.55
C SER A 29 -9.93 22.55 5.16
N LYS A 30 -10.13 23.78 4.68
CA LYS A 30 -9.03 24.69 4.35
C LYS A 30 -8.29 25.00 5.66
N GLY A 31 -7.08 24.44 5.85
CA GLY A 31 -6.27 24.60 7.06
C GLY A 31 -5.86 23.31 7.78
N SER A 32 -6.39 22.15 7.40
CA SER A 32 -6.03 20.87 8.03
C SER A 32 -4.55 20.52 7.88
N SER A 33 -3.94 20.01 8.95
CA SER A 33 -2.54 19.58 8.96
C SER A 33 -2.30 18.39 8.00
N PRO A 34 -1.06 18.18 7.52
CA PRO A 34 -0.72 16.97 6.76
C PRO A 34 -1.15 15.67 7.44
N LEU A 35 -1.00 15.58 8.77
CA LEU A 35 -1.40 14.40 9.55
C LEU A 35 -2.91 14.18 9.52
N GLU A 36 -3.70 15.22 9.78
CA GLU A 36 -5.17 15.13 9.77
C GLU A 36 -5.69 14.67 8.41
N ARG A 37 -5.12 15.21 7.33
CA ARG A 37 -5.48 14.84 5.96
C ARG A 37 -5.19 13.37 5.66
N LEU A 38 -4.04 12.86 6.11
CA LEU A 38 -3.67 11.47 5.93
C LEU A 38 -4.52 10.52 6.79
N GLN A 39 -4.79 10.89 8.04
CA GLN A 39 -5.69 10.12 8.91
C GLN A 39 -7.10 10.06 8.35
N TRP A 40 -7.63 11.20 7.87
CA TRP A 40 -8.93 11.25 7.23
C TRP A 40 -8.99 10.36 5.98
N SER A 41 -7.96 10.43 5.12
CA SER A 41 -7.87 9.60 3.91
C SER A 41 -7.82 8.10 4.25
N LEU A 42 -7.03 7.72 5.25
CA LEU A 42 -6.96 6.33 5.71
C LEU A 42 -8.34 5.81 6.17
N GLN A 43 -9.15 6.67 6.77
CA GLN A 43 -10.46 6.32 7.28
C GLN A 43 -11.57 6.40 6.24
N HIS A 44 -11.51 7.30 5.26
CA HIS A 44 -12.66 7.62 4.39
C HIS A 44 -12.40 7.43 2.89
N ASP A 45 -11.14 7.36 2.45
CA ASP A 45 -10.81 7.14 1.04
C ASP A 45 -10.80 5.63 0.73
N GLU A 46 -11.74 5.20 -0.09
CA GLU A 46 -11.90 3.79 -0.49
C GLU A 46 -10.68 3.23 -1.23
N ARG A 47 -9.95 4.08 -1.95
CA ARG A 47 -8.67 3.70 -2.57
C ARG A 47 -7.63 3.35 -1.52
N TRP A 48 -7.56 4.12 -0.45
CA TRP A 48 -6.61 3.87 0.64
C TRP A 48 -6.95 2.59 1.38
N ARG A 49 -8.23 2.36 1.68
CA ARG A 49 -8.72 1.10 2.25
C ARG A 49 -8.36 -0.09 1.36
N SER A 50 -8.58 0.04 0.05
CA SER A 50 -8.20 -0.99 -0.93
C SER A 50 -6.68 -1.24 -0.96
N GLU A 51 -5.85 -0.20 -0.90
CA GLU A 51 -4.39 -0.34 -0.83
C GLU A 51 -3.93 -1.04 0.46
N VAL A 52 -4.55 -0.74 1.60
CA VAL A 52 -4.28 -1.40 2.89
C VAL A 52 -4.68 -2.87 2.83
N ALA A 53 -5.88 -3.17 2.31
CA ALA A 53 -6.36 -4.54 2.14
C ALA A 53 -5.45 -5.39 1.23
N LEU A 54 -4.83 -4.75 0.22
CA LEU A 54 -3.87 -5.38 -0.69
C LEU A 54 -2.42 -5.38 -0.16
N GLY A 55 -2.18 -4.93 1.08
CA GLY A 55 -0.85 -4.89 1.69
C GLY A 55 0.14 -3.91 1.03
N ARG A 56 -0.36 -2.95 0.24
CA ARG A 56 0.46 -1.91 -0.43
C ARG A 56 0.71 -0.69 0.46
N ARG A 57 0.07 -0.65 1.64
CA ARG A 57 0.14 0.45 2.60
C ARG A 57 -0.07 -0.08 4.02
N VAL A 58 0.67 0.49 4.98
CA VAL A 58 0.48 0.24 6.41
C VAL A 58 0.60 1.56 7.16
N GLY A 59 -0.44 1.95 7.89
CA GLY A 59 -0.49 3.24 8.60
C GLY A 59 -0.18 4.42 7.68
N LEU A 60 0.88 5.17 8.02
CA LEU A 60 1.35 6.33 7.25
C LEU A 60 2.44 6.00 6.21
N TYR A 61 2.72 4.72 5.94
CA TYR A 61 3.74 4.29 4.99
C TYR A 61 3.11 3.79 3.69
N ARG A 62 3.62 4.28 2.56
CA ARG A 62 3.38 3.65 1.27
C ARG A 62 4.45 2.60 1.00
N ILE A 63 4.05 1.36 0.79
CA ILE A 63 4.98 0.27 0.51
C ILE A 63 5.42 0.35 -0.96
N LYS A 64 6.71 0.13 -1.19
CA LYS A 64 7.41 0.27 -2.46
C LYS A 64 8.32 -0.94 -2.68
N GLY A 65 7.89 -1.83 -3.57
CA GLY A 65 8.69 -2.99 -3.96
C GLY A 65 9.09 -3.89 -2.79
N GLU A 66 9.84 -4.93 -3.13
CA GLU A 66 10.50 -5.79 -2.17
C GLU A 66 12.00 -5.56 -2.29
N ILE A 67 12.68 -5.48 -1.15
CA ILE A 67 14.13 -5.26 -1.09
C ILE A 67 14.88 -6.47 -0.55
N GLY A 68 14.16 -7.48 -0.05
CA GLY A 68 14.78 -8.74 0.36
C GLY A 68 13.75 -9.75 0.86
N VAL A 69 14.10 -11.02 0.74
CA VAL A 69 13.34 -12.15 1.27
C VAL A 69 14.29 -13.07 2.01
N GLY A 70 13.90 -13.48 3.21
CA GLY A 70 14.58 -14.51 3.99
C GLY A 70 13.59 -15.59 4.41
N ASN A 71 14.11 -16.66 5.02
CA ASN A 71 13.33 -17.82 5.43
C ASN A 71 12.13 -17.49 6.33
N PHE A 72 12.18 -16.38 7.08
CA PHE A 72 11.15 -16.00 8.05
C PHE A 72 10.61 -14.58 7.85
N SER A 73 11.02 -13.87 6.79
CA SER A 73 10.61 -12.48 6.60
C SER A 73 10.69 -12.04 5.15
N GLN A 74 9.76 -11.18 4.75
CA GLN A 74 9.86 -10.35 3.55
C GLN A 74 10.12 -8.90 3.98
N VAL A 75 11.10 -8.25 3.36
CA VAL A 75 11.49 -6.87 3.64
C VAL A 75 11.07 -6.01 2.46
N LYS A 76 10.26 -4.98 2.74
CA LYS A 76 9.76 -4.04 1.73
C LYS A 76 10.18 -2.63 2.08
N MET A 77 10.46 -1.81 1.07
CA MET A 77 10.73 -0.40 1.31
C MET A 77 9.42 0.32 1.61
N GLY A 78 9.42 1.19 2.61
CA GLY A 78 8.28 2.04 2.95
C GLY A 78 8.68 3.51 2.86
N ILE A 79 7.88 4.32 2.17
CA ILE A 79 8.03 5.78 2.17
C ILE A 79 7.05 6.35 3.20
N HIS A 80 7.58 7.07 4.18
CA HIS A 80 6.75 7.75 5.17
C HIS A 80 6.06 8.97 4.56
N GLN A 81 4.73 9.06 4.67
CA GLN A 81 3.96 10.07 3.95
C GLN A 81 4.05 11.48 4.57
N LEU A 82 4.44 11.61 5.85
CA LEU A 82 4.55 12.93 6.50
C LEU A 82 5.93 13.56 6.38
N THR A 83 6.97 12.73 6.34
CA THR A 83 8.36 13.15 6.40
C THR A 83 9.14 12.65 5.20
N GLY A 84 8.43 12.23 4.14
CA GLY A 84 9.01 11.61 2.94
C GLY A 84 9.87 12.61 2.16
N VAL A 85 11.01 12.95 2.73
CA VAL A 85 12.18 13.48 2.05
C VAL A 85 12.90 12.23 1.54
N LEU A 86 12.98 12.09 0.21
CA LEU A 86 13.98 11.23 -0.43
C LEU A 86 15.27 12.02 -0.55
#